data_AF-A0A3S4HPV6-F1
#
_entry.id   AF-A0A3S4HPV6-F1
#
_cell.length_a   1.000
_cell.length_b   1.000
_cell.length_c   1.000
_cell.angle_alpha   90.00
_cell.angle_beta   90.00
_cell.angle_gamma   90.00
#
_symmetry.space_group_name_H-M   'P 1'
#
loop_
_entity.id
_entity.type
_entity.pdbx_description
1 polymer ?
#
loop_
_entity_poly.entity_id
_entity_poly.type
_entity_poly.pdbx_seq_one_letter_code
_entity_poly.pdbx_strand_id
1 'polypeptide(L)'
;MVRDLASRLGKQIDLKMVGENTELDKGFIEKLSDPLTHLVRNSLDHGIESPDERVAKGKSPAGRLTLRAFHQGGSIVIEVSDDGAGLSRERILAKARERGMPVSDNMTDAEVWGLIFEAGFSTATEVTDVSGRGVGMDVVKRNIQNMGGRIEIDSMADVGTTMSIRLPLTLAIMDGMSVRVGDEIYVLPLGFILESLQPETKAVKTVAGRARWCTSGANTCPSFRWGATSTLARPGSGQTRASW
;
A
#
# COMPACT_ATOMS: atom_id res chain seq x y z
N MET A 1 -16.80 -2.49 18.06
CA MET A 1 -15.34 -2.49 17.80
C MET A 1 -14.63 -1.22 18.29
N VAL A 2 -14.80 -0.05 17.64
CA VAL A 2 -14.07 1.20 18.02
C VAL A 2 -14.30 1.57 19.49
N ARG A 3 -15.56 1.59 19.92
CA ARG A 3 -15.94 1.88 21.33
C ARG A 3 -15.37 0.85 22.31
N ASP A 4 -15.36 -0.42 21.93
CA ASP A 4 -14.85 -1.50 22.79
C ASP A 4 -13.32 -1.42 22.94
N LEU A 5 -12.61 -1.11 21.84
CA LEU A 5 -11.16 -0.95 21.84
C LEU A 5 -10.74 0.29 22.63
N ALA A 6 -11.45 1.41 22.43
CA ALA A 6 -11.28 2.65 23.19
C ALA A 6 -11.38 2.40 24.71
N SER A 7 -12.43 1.68 25.13
CA SER A 7 -12.66 1.34 26.53
C SER A 7 -11.56 0.44 27.10
N ARG A 8 -11.07 -0.55 26.33
CA ARG A 8 -9.98 -1.44 26.76
C ARG A 8 -8.65 -0.70 26.93
N LEU A 9 -8.39 0.29 26.10
CA LEU A 9 -7.17 1.10 26.13
C LEU A 9 -7.26 2.29 27.10
N GLY A 10 -8.42 2.52 27.72
CA GLY A 10 -8.64 3.68 28.60
C GLY A 10 -8.60 5.03 27.88
N LYS A 11 -8.87 5.06 26.57
CA LYS A 11 -8.83 6.28 25.75
C LYS A 11 -10.24 6.78 25.47
N GLN A 12 -10.45 8.10 25.55
CA GLN A 12 -11.70 8.75 25.16
C GLN A 12 -11.63 9.12 23.68
N ILE A 13 -12.54 8.59 22.87
CA ILE A 13 -12.50 8.75 21.41
C ILE A 13 -13.87 9.18 20.85
N ASP A 14 -13.85 10.24 20.05
CA ASP A 14 -14.95 10.73 19.22
C ASP A 14 -14.77 10.21 17.79
N LEU A 15 -15.68 9.32 17.35
CA LEU A 15 -15.67 8.76 16.01
C LEU A 15 -16.59 9.57 15.10
N LYS A 16 -16.01 10.20 14.07
CA LYS A 16 -16.75 10.92 13.04
C LYS A 16 -16.71 10.15 11.72
N MET A 17 -17.89 9.87 11.16
CA MET A 17 -18.03 9.26 9.84
C MET A 17 -18.51 10.31 8.84
N VAL A 18 -17.87 10.38 7.68
CA VAL A 18 -18.18 11.35 6.62
C VAL A 18 -18.28 10.60 5.29
N GLY A 19 -19.35 10.84 4.54
CA GLY A 19 -19.56 10.17 3.25
C GLY A 19 -20.06 8.73 3.38
N GLU A 20 -20.89 8.47 4.39
CA GLU A 20 -21.55 7.16 4.60
C GLU A 20 -22.40 6.71 3.40
N ASN A 21 -22.85 7.66 2.57
CA ASN A 21 -23.63 7.41 1.35
C ASN A 21 -22.75 7.12 0.12
N THR A 22 -21.42 6.99 0.27
CA THR A 22 -20.52 6.71 -0.83
C THR A 22 -20.72 5.27 -1.31
N GLU A 23 -21.12 5.10 -2.57
CA GLU A 23 -21.34 3.78 -3.16
C GLU A 23 -20.00 3.07 -3.42
N LEU A 24 -19.87 1.84 -2.95
CA LEU A 24 -18.69 1.01 -3.10
C LEU A 24 -19.11 -0.40 -3.51
N ASP A 25 -18.35 -1.03 -4.42
CA ASP A 25 -18.63 -2.40 -4.84
C ASP A 25 -18.54 -3.37 -3.65
N LYS A 26 -19.49 -4.31 -3.57
CA LYS A 26 -19.56 -5.29 -2.47
C LYS A 26 -18.26 -6.07 -2.29
N GLY A 27 -17.57 -6.42 -3.37
CA GLY A 27 -16.29 -7.12 -3.33
C GLY A 27 -15.16 -6.29 -2.71
N PHE A 28 -15.20 -4.96 -2.84
CA PHE A 28 -14.29 -4.08 -2.10
C PHE A 28 -14.67 -4.01 -0.62
N ILE A 29 -15.95 -3.94 -0.26
CA ILE A 29 -16.40 -3.89 1.15
C ILE A 29 -15.83 -5.07 1.94
N GLU A 30 -16.00 -6.29 1.40
CA GLU A 30 -15.54 -7.52 2.04
C GLU A 30 -14.01 -7.54 2.22
N LYS A 31 -13.26 -7.07 1.22
CA LYS A 31 -11.78 -7.04 1.25
C LYS A 31 -11.20 -5.89 2.07
N LEU A 32 -11.95 -4.80 2.27
CA LEU A 32 -11.51 -3.61 3.01
C LEU A 32 -11.77 -3.71 4.51
N SER A 33 -12.70 -4.56 4.96
CA SER A 33 -13.03 -4.71 6.37
C SER A 33 -11.79 -4.94 7.23
N ASP A 34 -10.91 -5.86 6.81
CA ASP A 34 -9.68 -6.20 7.53
C ASP A 34 -8.64 -5.05 7.51
N PRO A 35 -8.25 -4.48 6.34
CA PRO A 35 -7.41 -3.29 6.26
C PRO A 35 -7.90 -2.13 7.13
N LEU A 36 -9.18 -1.75 7.02
CA LEU A 36 -9.73 -0.60 7.75
C LEU A 36 -9.73 -0.86 9.25
N THR A 37 -10.07 -2.07 9.68
CA THR A 37 -9.98 -2.47 11.09
C THR A 37 -8.57 -2.30 11.62
N HIS A 38 -7.56 -2.71 10.83
CA HIS A 38 -6.16 -2.57 11.22
C HIS A 38 -5.71 -1.10 11.29
N LEU A 39 -6.10 -0.27 10.31
CA LEU A 39 -5.77 1.16 10.32
C LEU A 39 -6.37 1.86 11.53
N VAL A 40 -7.66 1.63 11.78
CA VAL A 40 -8.37 2.16 12.95
C VAL A 40 -7.67 1.72 14.24
N ARG A 41 -7.34 0.44 14.36
CA ARG A 41 -6.63 -0.09 15.52
C ARG A 41 -5.29 0.61 15.74
N ASN A 42 -4.49 0.84 14.71
CA ASN A 42 -3.22 1.55 14.82
C ASN A 42 -3.40 3.00 15.28
N SER A 43 -4.41 3.70 14.75
CA SER A 43 -4.77 5.03 15.24
C SER A 43 -5.16 5.01 16.72
N LEU A 44 -5.86 3.96 17.19
CA LEU A 44 -6.24 3.86 18.61
C LEU A 44 -5.11 3.40 19.53
N ASP A 45 -4.27 2.46 19.11
CA ASP A 45 -3.18 1.87 19.90
C ASP A 45 -1.99 2.84 19.98
N HIS A 46 -1.57 3.39 18.83
CA HIS A 46 -0.32 4.15 18.69
C HIS A 46 -0.51 5.62 18.30
N GLY A 47 -1.61 5.97 17.61
CA GLY A 47 -1.85 7.34 17.16
C GLY A 47 -2.34 8.26 18.29
N ILE A 48 -3.49 7.93 18.86
CA ILE A 48 -4.17 8.73 19.89
C ILE A 48 -3.50 8.49 21.24
N GLU A 49 -3.10 9.57 21.89
CA GLU A 49 -2.43 9.59 23.19
C GLU A 49 -3.43 9.39 24.33
N SER A 50 -2.95 9.14 25.55
CA SER A 50 -3.83 9.09 26.72
C SER A 50 -4.47 10.45 27.02
N PRO A 51 -5.64 10.52 27.68
CA PRO A 51 -6.28 11.80 28.01
C PRO A 51 -5.37 12.77 28.77
N ASP A 52 -4.55 12.25 29.69
CA ASP A 52 -3.62 13.06 30.49
C ASP A 52 -2.50 13.66 29.64
N GLU A 53 -1.89 12.86 28.74
CA GLU A 53 -0.89 13.34 27.79
C GLU A 53 -1.46 14.40 26.84
N ARG A 54 -2.71 14.21 26.38
CA ARG A 54 -3.40 15.17 25.51
C ARG A 54 -3.62 16.50 26.19
N VAL A 55 -4.09 16.48 27.44
CA VAL A 55 -4.29 17.70 28.24
C VAL A 55 -2.96 18.41 28.50
N ALA A 56 -1.88 17.66 28.79
CA ALA A 56 -0.54 18.23 28.94
C ALA A 56 -0.03 18.93 27.67
N LYS A 57 -0.46 18.46 26.49
CA LYS A 57 -0.18 19.07 25.18
C LYS A 57 -1.20 20.14 24.75
N GLY A 58 -2.17 20.49 25.61
CA GLY A 58 -3.21 21.48 25.31
C GLY A 58 -4.28 21.02 24.33
N LYS A 59 -4.40 19.71 24.09
CA LYS A 59 -5.42 19.10 23.22
C LYS A 59 -6.67 18.72 24.03
N SER A 60 -7.77 18.47 23.32
CA SER A 60 -8.98 17.87 23.91
C SER A 60 -8.66 16.51 24.52
N PRO A 61 -9.15 16.18 25.74
CA PRO A 61 -8.96 14.87 26.35
C PRO A 61 -9.60 13.74 25.54
N ALA A 62 -10.69 14.03 24.81
CA ALA A 62 -11.23 13.14 23.80
C ALA A 62 -10.46 13.31 22.49
N GLY A 63 -9.84 12.23 22.01
CA GLY A 63 -9.23 12.15 20.69
C GLY A 63 -10.28 12.00 19.60
N ARG A 64 -10.00 12.52 18.40
CA ARG A 64 -10.89 12.43 17.25
C ARG A 64 -10.34 11.44 16.25
N LEU A 65 -11.18 10.49 15.86
CA LEU A 65 -10.94 9.59 14.73
C LEU A 65 -12.00 9.88 13.67
N THR A 66 -11.58 10.21 12.46
CA THR A 66 -12.45 10.50 11.32
C THR A 66 -12.27 9.43 10.24
N LEU A 67 -13.38 8.79 9.87
CA LEU A 67 -13.47 7.93 8.69
C LEU A 67 -14.19 8.71 7.60
N ARG A 68 -13.50 9.02 6.50
CA ARG A 68 -14.07 9.77 5.38
C ARG A 68 -14.02 8.94 4.11
N ALA A 69 -15.13 8.86 3.37
CA ALA A 69 -15.18 8.27 2.04
C ALA A 69 -15.74 9.27 1.03
N PHE A 70 -15.15 9.38 -0.15
CA PHE A 70 -15.61 10.28 -1.21
C PHE A 70 -15.08 9.87 -2.59
N HIS A 71 -15.71 10.38 -3.65
CA HIS A 71 -15.25 10.17 -5.02
C HIS A 71 -14.31 11.31 -5.44
N GLN A 72 -13.17 10.97 -6.01
CA GLN A 72 -12.21 11.94 -6.55
C GLN A 72 -11.52 11.37 -7.80
N GLY A 73 -11.72 12.05 -8.94
CA GLY A 73 -11.01 11.72 -10.19
C GLY A 73 -11.24 10.30 -10.69
N GLY A 74 -12.48 9.80 -10.62
CA GLY A 74 -12.82 8.43 -11.06
C GLY A 74 -12.31 7.32 -10.12
N SER A 75 -11.83 7.68 -8.93
CA SER A 75 -11.45 6.76 -7.86
C SER A 75 -12.30 7.02 -6.62
N ILE A 76 -12.47 6.01 -5.79
CA ILE A 76 -12.98 6.17 -4.43
C ILE A 76 -11.78 6.38 -3.52
N VAL A 77 -11.86 7.40 -2.68
CA VAL A 77 -10.86 7.72 -1.66
C VAL A 77 -11.47 7.46 -0.30
N ILE A 78 -10.81 6.63 0.50
CA ILE A 78 -11.17 6.32 1.88
C ILE A 78 -10.03 6.79 2.77
N GLU A 79 -10.33 7.66 3.72
CA GLU A 79 -9.37 8.24 4.64
C GLU A 79 -9.67 7.83 6.07
N VAL A 80 -8.62 7.43 6.78
CA VAL A 80 -8.61 7.24 8.22
C VAL A 80 -7.71 8.32 8.81
N SER A 81 -8.30 9.28 9.52
CA SER A 81 -7.61 10.45 10.06
C SER A 81 -7.76 10.52 11.57
N ASP A 82 -6.65 10.62 12.30
CA ASP A 82 -6.61 10.85 13.74
C ASP A 82 -5.98 12.19 14.09
N ASP A 83 -6.31 12.73 15.26
CA ASP A 83 -5.70 13.95 15.84
C ASP A 83 -4.63 13.62 16.90
N GLY A 84 -3.92 12.51 16.67
CA GLY A 84 -2.96 11.93 17.60
C GLY A 84 -1.62 12.65 17.69
N ALA A 85 -0.59 11.91 18.12
CA ALA A 85 0.79 12.40 18.19
C ALA A 85 1.45 12.54 16.81
N GLY A 86 0.86 11.95 15.77
CA GLY A 86 1.51 11.80 14.47
C GLY A 86 2.63 10.76 14.48
N LEU A 87 3.28 10.58 13.33
CA LEU A 87 4.40 9.66 13.15
C LEU A 87 5.73 10.34 13.51
N SER A 88 6.56 9.63 14.26
CA SER A 88 7.90 10.10 14.58
C SER A 88 8.90 9.69 13.50
N ARG A 89 9.31 10.68 12.69
CA ARG A 89 10.31 10.51 11.63
C ARG A 89 11.60 9.87 12.15
N GLU A 90 12.13 10.37 13.26
CA GLU A 90 13.37 9.88 13.86
C GLU A 90 13.27 8.41 14.30
N ARG A 91 12.16 8.01 14.93
CA ARG A 91 11.95 6.63 15.38
C ARG A 91 11.84 5.67 14.20
N ILE A 92 11.19 6.09 13.11
CA ILE A 92 11.07 5.28 11.90
C ILE A 92 12.43 5.09 11.23
N LEU A 93 13.20 6.16 11.07
CA LEU A 93 14.55 6.09 10.49
C LEU A 93 15.48 5.23 11.35
N ALA A 94 15.47 5.39 12.67
CA ALA A 94 16.27 4.58 13.58
C ALA A 94 15.94 3.09 13.45
N LYS A 95 14.63 2.74 13.43
CA LYS A 95 14.17 1.36 13.27
C LYS A 95 14.50 0.79 11.88
N ALA A 96 14.42 1.61 10.84
CA ALA A 96 14.80 1.22 9.49
C ALA A 96 16.32 0.92 9.38
N ARG A 97 17.17 1.76 10.01
CA ARG A 97 18.62 1.53 10.10
C ARG A 97 18.95 0.24 10.85
N GLU A 98 18.30 -0.02 11.98
CA GLU A 98 18.50 -1.24 12.78
C GLU A 98 18.21 -2.52 11.98
N ARG A 99 17.19 -2.46 11.11
CA ARG A 99 16.79 -3.58 10.25
C ARG A 99 17.59 -3.69 8.95
N GLY A 100 18.59 -2.84 8.73
CA GLY A 100 19.41 -2.84 7.52
C GLY A 100 18.64 -2.41 6.26
N MET A 101 17.55 -1.65 6.40
CA MET A 101 16.84 -1.08 5.26
C MET A 101 17.68 0.04 4.63
N PRO A 102 17.60 0.25 3.31
CA PRO A 102 18.29 1.34 2.65
C PRO A 102 17.62 2.67 3.01
N VAL A 103 18.21 3.39 3.96
CA VAL A 103 17.75 4.72 4.38
C VAL A 103 18.78 5.78 4.00
N SER A 104 18.29 6.92 3.53
CA SER A 104 19.09 8.10 3.23
C SER A 104 18.61 9.27 4.08
N ASP A 105 19.53 10.15 4.46
CA ASP A 105 19.19 11.35 5.23
C ASP A 105 18.37 12.37 4.41
N ASN A 106 18.41 12.25 3.08
CA ASN A 106 17.69 13.13 2.14
C ASN A 106 16.27 12.65 1.80
N MET A 107 15.77 11.60 2.45
CA MET A 107 14.42 11.09 2.18
C MET A 107 13.36 12.13 2.53
N THR A 108 12.36 12.30 1.68
CA THR A 108 11.17 13.11 1.97
C THR A 108 10.33 12.45 3.08
N ASP A 109 9.46 13.21 3.76
CA ASP A 109 8.58 12.66 4.78
C ASP A 109 7.72 11.51 4.24
N ALA A 110 7.17 11.67 3.02
CA ALA A 110 6.38 10.65 2.36
C ALA A 110 7.16 9.33 2.15
N GLU A 111 8.44 9.41 1.76
CA GLU A 111 9.30 8.23 1.62
C GLU A 111 9.57 7.57 2.98
N VAL A 112 9.77 8.36 4.03
CA VAL A 112 9.97 7.83 5.40
C VAL A 112 8.70 7.13 5.89
N TRP A 113 7.51 7.71 5.69
CA TRP A 113 6.25 7.05 6.04
C TRP A 113 6.04 5.77 5.23
N GLY A 114 6.49 5.76 3.97
CA GLY A 114 6.48 4.59 3.10
C GLY A 114 7.19 3.36 3.69
N LEU A 115 8.24 3.57 4.49
CA LEU A 115 9.00 2.50 5.15
C LEU A 115 8.14 1.68 6.12
N ILE A 116 7.06 2.25 6.65
CA ILE A 116 6.15 1.55 7.57
C ILE A 116 5.51 0.32 6.89
N PHE A 117 5.32 0.40 5.58
CA PHE A 117 4.73 -0.68 4.79
C PHE A 117 5.74 -1.76 4.35
N GLU A 118 7.03 -1.58 4.61
CA GLU A 118 8.04 -2.55 4.20
C GLU A 118 7.96 -3.82 5.06
N ALA A 119 8.16 -4.96 4.40
CA ALA A 119 8.07 -6.27 5.04
C ALA A 119 9.03 -6.32 6.23
N GLY A 120 8.51 -6.76 7.38
CA GLY A 120 9.30 -6.83 8.60
C GLY A 120 9.33 -5.52 9.41
N PHE A 121 8.99 -4.34 8.88
CA PHE A 121 8.99 -3.10 9.70
C PHE A 121 8.04 -3.22 10.92
N SER A 122 6.88 -3.82 10.66
CA SER A 122 5.76 -3.95 11.59
C SER A 122 5.71 -5.28 12.35
N THR A 123 6.85 -5.97 12.56
CA THR A 123 6.88 -7.18 13.40
C THR A 123 6.46 -6.83 14.83
N ALA A 124 5.17 -7.02 15.13
CA ALA A 124 4.63 -6.95 16.47
C ALA A 124 5.31 -8.05 17.30
N THR A 125 5.87 -7.65 18.44
CA THR A 125 6.49 -8.53 19.43
C THR A 125 5.44 -9.33 20.22
N GLU A 126 4.14 -9.08 20.01
CA GLU A 126 3.06 -9.83 20.63
C GLU A 126 1.99 -10.22 19.59
N VAL A 127 1.81 -11.52 19.42
CA VAL A 127 0.65 -12.11 18.75
C VAL A 127 -0.55 -11.84 19.66
N THR A 128 -1.32 -10.78 19.41
CA THR A 128 -2.55 -10.53 20.18
C THR A 128 -3.72 -11.34 19.59
N ASP A 129 -4.45 -11.99 20.50
CA ASP A 129 -5.36 -13.15 20.35
C ASP A 129 -6.58 -13.03 19.41
N VAL A 130 -6.68 -12.03 18.53
CA VAL A 130 -7.95 -11.77 17.82
C VAL A 130 -7.90 -12.05 16.31
N SER A 131 -6.77 -12.40 15.71
CA SER A 131 -6.76 -12.62 14.24
C SER A 131 -5.83 -13.70 13.68
N GLY A 132 -5.01 -14.40 14.48
CA GLY A 132 -4.30 -15.63 14.06
C GLY A 132 -3.38 -15.53 12.82
N ARG A 133 -3.21 -14.33 12.25
CA ARG A 133 -2.30 -14.00 11.16
C ARG A 133 -1.65 -12.70 11.59
N GLY A 134 -0.33 -12.64 11.65
CA GLY A 134 0.39 -11.41 11.94
C GLY A 134 0.06 -10.36 10.89
N VAL A 135 -0.97 -9.55 11.12
CA VAL A 135 -1.36 -8.47 10.21
C VAL A 135 -0.43 -7.30 10.53
N GLY A 136 0.66 -7.22 9.78
CA GLY A 136 1.48 -6.02 9.71
C GLY A 136 0.93 -5.05 8.67
N MET A 137 1.48 -3.84 8.68
CA MET A 137 1.15 -2.81 7.69
C MET A 137 1.54 -3.21 6.25
N ASP A 138 2.47 -4.17 6.10
CA ASP A 138 2.82 -4.82 4.84
C ASP A 138 1.67 -5.64 4.24
N VAL A 139 0.92 -6.37 5.07
CA VAL A 139 -0.29 -7.11 4.66
C VAL A 139 -1.38 -6.14 4.20
N VAL A 140 -1.55 -5.02 4.90
CA VAL A 140 -2.49 -3.96 4.52
C VAL A 140 -2.15 -3.39 3.14
N LYS A 141 -0.89 -2.99 2.91
CA LYS A 141 -0.44 -2.50 1.59
C LYS A 141 -0.69 -3.54 0.50
N ARG A 142 -0.33 -4.80 0.74
CA ARG A 142 -0.51 -5.87 -0.24
C ARG A 142 -1.98 -6.12 -0.57
N ASN A 143 -2.87 -6.11 0.42
CA ASN A 143 -4.31 -6.25 0.20
C ASN A 143 -4.85 -5.11 -0.66
N ILE A 144 -4.42 -3.88 -0.40
CA ILE A 144 -4.82 -2.69 -1.18
C ILE A 144 -4.27 -2.73 -2.61
N GLN A 145 -3.03 -3.16 -2.79
CA GLN A 145 -2.42 -3.32 -4.13
C GLN A 145 -3.10 -4.42 -4.95
N ASN A 146 -3.45 -5.54 -4.34
CA ASN A 146 -4.21 -6.63 -5.01
C ASN A 146 -5.60 -6.19 -5.46
N MET A 147 -6.12 -5.12 -4.86
CA MET A 147 -7.37 -4.45 -5.19
C MET A 147 -7.21 -3.41 -6.31
N GLY A 148 -6.01 -3.28 -6.90
CA GLY A 148 -5.71 -2.23 -7.89
C GLY A 148 -5.61 -0.83 -7.28
N GLY A 149 -5.54 -0.75 -5.95
CA GLY A 149 -5.49 0.50 -5.21
C GLY A 149 -4.08 0.89 -4.78
N ARG A 150 -4.01 2.04 -4.13
CA ARG A 150 -2.80 2.55 -3.47
C ARG A 150 -3.14 3.13 -2.10
N ILE A 151 -2.17 3.10 -1.20
CA ILE A 151 -2.27 3.69 0.13
C ILE A 151 -1.17 4.74 0.29
N GLU A 152 -1.54 5.89 0.84
CA GLU A 152 -0.68 7.04 1.10
C GLU A 152 -0.82 7.42 2.58
N ILE A 153 0.23 7.97 3.18
CA ILE A 153 0.22 8.47 4.56
C ILE A 153 0.67 9.92 4.53
N ASP A 154 -0.15 10.77 5.14
CA ASP A 154 0.21 12.12 5.54
C ASP A 154 0.22 12.18 7.07
N SER A 155 1.27 12.72 7.66
CA SER A 155 1.39 12.78 9.11
C SER A 155 2.22 13.97 9.52
N MET A 156 1.76 14.65 10.57
CA MET A 156 2.46 15.77 11.17
C MET A 156 2.50 15.59 12.68
N ALA A 157 3.70 15.75 13.25
CA ALA A 157 3.94 15.60 14.68
C ALA A 157 3.02 16.54 15.47
N ASP A 158 2.42 15.99 16.52
CA ASP A 158 1.44 16.63 17.41
C ASP A 158 0.15 17.14 16.73
N VAL A 159 -0.05 16.89 15.44
CA VAL A 159 -1.31 17.18 14.74
C VAL A 159 -2.11 15.92 14.49
N GLY A 160 -1.44 14.84 14.07
CA GLY A 160 -2.06 13.54 13.83
C GLY A 160 -1.62 12.90 12.52
N THR A 161 -2.32 11.83 12.13
CA THR A 161 -2.02 11.05 10.93
C THR A 161 -3.27 10.84 10.09
N THR A 162 -3.13 10.98 8.77
CA THR A 162 -4.15 10.67 7.79
C THR A 162 -3.64 9.62 6.82
N MET A 163 -4.28 8.44 6.83
CA MET A 163 -4.01 7.37 5.88
C MET A 163 -5.08 7.39 4.79
N SER A 164 -4.66 7.50 3.54
CA SER A 164 -5.54 7.64 2.38
C SER A 164 -5.44 6.41 1.48
N ILE A 165 -6.53 5.66 1.35
CA ILE A 165 -6.67 4.53 0.44
C ILE A 165 -7.40 5.03 -0.81
N ARG A 166 -6.77 4.89 -1.97
CA ARG A 166 -7.38 5.21 -3.27
C ARG A 166 -7.63 3.91 -4.03
N LEU A 167 -8.89 3.70 -4.41
CA LEU A 167 -9.36 2.52 -5.13
C LEU A 167 -10.00 2.92 -6.46
N PRO A 168 -9.84 2.14 -7.52
CA PRO A 168 -10.58 2.36 -8.76
C PRO A 168 -12.08 2.17 -8.52
N LEU A 169 -12.92 2.96 -9.19
CA LEU A 169 -14.38 2.95 -9.01
C LEU A 169 -15.03 1.60 -9.40
N THR A 170 -14.40 0.83 -10.29
CA THR A 170 -14.99 -0.40 -10.84
C THR A 170 -13.98 -1.56 -10.82
N LEU A 171 -14.41 -2.73 -10.34
CA LEU A 171 -13.64 -3.97 -10.45
C LEU A 171 -13.73 -4.60 -11.85
N ALA A 172 -14.67 -4.16 -12.69
CA ALA A 172 -14.90 -4.74 -14.01
C ALA A 172 -13.79 -4.42 -15.02
N ILE A 173 -12.99 -3.38 -14.76
CA ILE A 173 -11.98 -2.89 -15.68
C ILE A 173 -10.66 -2.75 -14.92
N MET A 174 -9.76 -3.71 -15.12
CA MET A 174 -8.38 -3.66 -14.66
C MET A 174 -7.47 -3.43 -15.87
N ASP A 175 -6.64 -2.40 -15.83
CA ASP A 175 -5.65 -2.18 -16.87
C ASP A 175 -4.58 -3.29 -16.84
N GLY A 176 -4.42 -3.98 -17.96
CA GLY A 176 -3.52 -5.10 -18.09
C GLY A 176 -2.76 -5.10 -19.41
N MET A 177 -1.50 -5.52 -19.35
CA MET A 177 -0.71 -5.84 -20.53
C MET A 177 -0.99 -7.28 -20.95
N SER A 178 -1.56 -7.45 -22.14
CA SER A 178 -1.68 -8.77 -22.75
C SER A 178 -0.31 -9.25 -23.21
N VAL A 179 0.07 -10.45 -22.78
CA VAL A 179 1.31 -11.12 -23.18
C VAL A 179 0.98 -12.51 -23.67
N ARG A 180 1.66 -12.95 -24.73
CA ARG A 180 1.45 -14.28 -25.32
C ARG A 180 2.70 -15.14 -25.10
N VAL A 181 2.48 -16.39 -24.73
CA VAL A 181 3.52 -17.41 -24.57
C VAL A 181 3.16 -18.62 -25.42
N GLY A 182 3.83 -18.78 -26.55
CA GLY A 182 3.36 -19.75 -27.56
C GLY A 182 1.98 -19.32 -28.05
N ASP A 183 0.97 -20.17 -27.85
CA ASP A 183 -0.42 -19.90 -28.25
C ASP A 183 -1.30 -19.36 -27.11
N GLU A 184 -0.81 -19.40 -25.87
CA GLU A 184 -1.57 -18.99 -24.69
C GLU A 184 -1.45 -17.48 -24.44
N ILE A 185 -2.58 -16.84 -24.11
CA ILE A 185 -2.63 -15.42 -23.79
C ILE A 185 -2.80 -15.25 -22.27
N TYR A 186 -1.91 -14.49 -21.67
CA TYR A 186 -1.97 -14.05 -20.28
C TYR A 186 -2.19 -12.54 -20.22
N VAL A 187 -2.75 -12.07 -19.10
CA VAL A 187 -2.92 -10.64 -18.81
C VAL A 187 -2.15 -10.32 -17.53
N LEU A 188 -1.16 -9.43 -17.65
CA LEU A 188 -0.37 -8.95 -16.53
C LEU A 188 -0.93 -7.60 -16.06
N PRO A 189 -1.30 -7.42 -14.77
CA PRO A 189 -1.75 -6.12 -14.27
C PRO A 189 -0.67 -5.05 -14.47
N LEU A 190 -1.03 -3.90 -15.05
CA LEU A 190 -0.06 -2.83 -15.31
C LEU A 190 0.62 -2.31 -14.05
N GLY A 191 -0.07 -2.31 -12.90
CA GLY A 191 0.48 -1.85 -11.62
C GLY A 191 1.68 -2.66 -11.10
N PHE A 192 1.91 -3.86 -11.62
CA PHE A 192 3.08 -4.69 -11.26
C PHE A 192 4.22 -4.61 -12.28
N ILE A 193 4.05 -3.89 -13.39
CA ILE A 193 5.06 -3.75 -14.43
C ILE A 193 5.88 -2.50 -14.12
N LEU A 194 7.12 -2.71 -13.68
CA LEU A 194 8.08 -1.62 -13.48
C LEU A 194 8.55 -1.04 -14.81
N GLU A 195 8.96 -1.92 -15.73
CA GLU A 195 9.41 -1.56 -17.07
C GLU A 195 9.23 -2.74 -18.04
N SER A 196 9.21 -2.44 -19.35
CA SER A 196 9.20 -3.43 -20.43
C SER A 196 10.35 -3.13 -21.37
N LEU A 197 11.18 -4.14 -21.65
CA LEU A 197 12.36 -4.01 -22.49
C LEU A 197 12.50 -5.22 -23.42
N GLN A 198 13.04 -4.98 -24.62
CA GLN A 198 13.41 -6.04 -25.54
C GLN A 198 14.91 -6.29 -25.41
N PRO A 199 15.33 -7.36 -24.71
CA PRO A 199 16.75 -7.59 -24.48
C PRO A 199 17.46 -7.99 -25.77
N GLU A 200 18.61 -7.38 -26.04
CA GLU A 200 19.51 -7.85 -27.10
C GLU A 200 20.03 -9.25 -26.75
N THR A 201 20.22 -10.10 -27.75
CA THR A 201 20.71 -11.49 -27.54
C THR A 201 22.02 -11.54 -26.77
N LYS A 202 22.86 -10.51 -26.89
CA LYS A 202 24.16 -10.39 -26.19
C LYS A 202 24.02 -10.05 -24.69
N ALA A 203 22.88 -9.49 -24.27
CA ALA A 203 22.62 -9.11 -22.89
C ALA A 203 22.06 -10.28 -22.04
N VAL A 204 21.66 -11.38 -22.67
CA VAL A 204 21.15 -12.58 -22.00
C VAL A 204 22.32 -13.53 -21.72
N LYS A 205 22.72 -13.66 -20.46
CA LYS A 205 23.79 -14.56 -20.03
C LYS A 205 23.22 -15.82 -19.40
N THR A 206 23.81 -16.98 -19.71
CA THR A 206 23.44 -18.26 -19.10
C THR A 206 24.48 -18.63 -18.06
N VAL A 207 24.06 -18.84 -16.81
CA VAL A 207 24.92 -19.29 -15.70
C VAL A 207 24.56 -20.74 -15.36
N ALA A 208 25.59 -21.60 -15.25
CA ALA A 208 25.47 -23.01 -14.88
C ALA A 208 24.47 -23.84 -15.73
N GLY A 209 24.27 -23.46 -16.99
CA GLY A 209 23.46 -24.21 -17.96
C GLY A 209 21.95 -24.25 -17.70
N ARG A 210 21.45 -23.59 -16.65
CA ARG A 210 20.02 -23.64 -16.26
C ARG A 210 19.37 -22.27 -16.02
N ALA A 211 20.11 -21.28 -15.55
CA ALA A 211 19.57 -19.96 -15.24
C ALA A 211 20.03 -18.93 -16.27
N ARG A 212 19.08 -18.23 -16.90
CA ARG A 212 19.35 -17.09 -17.78
C ARG A 212 19.09 -15.80 -17.05
N TRP A 213 19.97 -14.82 -17.23
CA TRP A 213 19.89 -13.51 -16.61
C TRP A 213 19.99 -12.43 -17.68
N CYS A 214 19.26 -11.34 -17.49
CA CYS A 214 19.36 -10.14 -18.32
C CYS A 214 19.87 -8.98 -17.46
N THR A 215 20.81 -8.21 -18.01
CA THR A 215 21.33 -6.99 -17.38
C THR A 215 20.69 -5.77 -18.02
N SER A 216 20.01 -4.94 -17.23
CA SER A 216 19.46 -3.63 -17.62
C SER A 216 20.04 -2.58 -16.68
N GLY A 217 20.91 -1.69 -17.20
CA GLY A 217 21.64 -0.72 -16.38
C GLY A 217 22.49 -1.39 -15.29
N ALA A 218 22.28 -1.01 -14.03
CA ALA A 218 22.97 -1.58 -12.85
C ALA A 218 22.32 -2.87 -12.30
N ASN A 219 21.15 -3.27 -12.82
CA ASN A 219 20.38 -4.38 -12.26
C ASN A 219 20.53 -5.66 -13.10
N THR A 220 20.73 -6.78 -12.41
CA THR A 220 20.78 -8.12 -13.01
C THR A 220 19.52 -8.88 -12.59
N CYS A 221 18.61 -9.12 -13.54
CA CYS A 221 17.33 -9.78 -13.27
C CYS A 221 17.31 -11.20 -13.86
N PRO A 222 16.73 -12.18 -13.15
CA PRO A 222 16.51 -13.51 -13.71
C PRO A 222 15.55 -13.37 -14.91
N SER A 223 15.97 -13.91 -16.05
CA SER A 223 15.21 -13.85 -17.29
C SER A 223 14.57 -15.21 -17.57
N PHE A 224 13.26 -15.21 -17.79
CA PHE A 224 12.52 -16.36 -18.30
C PHE A 224 12.27 -16.17 -19.79
N ARG A 225 12.57 -17.18 -20.61
CA ARG A 225 12.24 -17.13 -22.04
C ARG A 225 10.78 -17.53 -22.20
N TRP A 226 9.96 -16.55 -22.52
CA TRP A 226 8.58 -16.77 -22.92
C TRP A 226 8.63 -17.06 -24.43
N GLY A 227 8.00 -18.15 -24.88
CA GLY A 227 7.96 -18.52 -26.31
C GLY A 227 7.41 -17.33 -27.13
N ALA A 228 8.18 -16.88 -28.12
CA ALA A 228 8.03 -15.56 -28.71
C ALA A 228 6.72 -15.37 -29.50
N THR A 229 5.93 -14.35 -29.13
CA THR A 229 5.32 -13.34 -30.02
C THR A 229 4.45 -12.38 -29.19
N SER A 230 4.98 -11.22 -28.78
CA SER A 230 4.15 -10.15 -28.19
C SER A 230 3.44 -9.37 -29.30
N THR A 231 2.13 -9.16 -29.17
CA THR A 231 1.37 -8.24 -30.03
C THR A 231 1.02 -7.02 -29.20
N LEU A 232 1.63 -5.86 -29.49
CA LEU A 232 1.18 -4.59 -28.94
C LEU A 232 -0.16 -4.22 -29.58
N ALA A 233 -1.26 -4.33 -28.85
CA ALA A 233 -2.52 -3.71 -29.23
C ALA A 233 -2.50 -2.25 -28.75
N ARG A 234 -2.23 -1.31 -29.66
CA ARG A 234 -2.52 0.12 -29.43
C ARG A 234 -4.01 0.37 -29.70
N PRO A 235 -4.76 1.01 -28.79
CA PRO A 235 -6.08 1.50 -29.12
C PRO A 235 -5.93 2.78 -29.96
N GLY A 236 -6.27 2.67 -31.24
CA GLY A 236 -6.42 3.82 -32.14
C GLY A 236 -5.25 4.08 -33.10
N SER A 237 -5.60 4.21 -34.38
CA SER A 237 -4.81 4.57 -35.56
C SER A 237 -4.08 3.43 -36.29
N GLY A 238 -4.21 3.49 -37.61
CA GLY A 238 -4.14 2.36 -38.53
C GLY A 238 -2.77 1.72 -38.72
N GLN A 239 -2.85 0.46 -39.15
CA GLN A 239 -1.85 -0.31 -39.90
C GLN A 239 -0.38 0.04 -39.66
N THR A 240 0.27 -0.79 -38.85
CA THR A 240 1.62 -1.23 -39.19
C THR A 240 1.75 -2.69 -38.80
N ARG A 241 1.63 -3.58 -39.79
CA ARG A 241 2.07 -4.98 -39.66
C ARG A 241 3.60 -4.95 -39.70
N ALA A 242 4.24 -5.16 -38.56
CA ALA A 242 5.60 -5.68 -38.55
C ALA A 242 5.49 -7.20 -38.35
N SER A 243 5.77 -7.94 -39.41
CA SER A 243 5.98 -9.38 -39.37
C SER A 243 7.26 -9.67 -38.58
N TRP A 244 7.18 -10.57 -37.59
CA TRP A 244 8.31 -11.18 -36.88
C TRP A 244 8.26 -12.69 -37.10
#